data_AF-A0A1I2SFS6-F1
#
_entry.id   AF-A0A1I2SFS6-F1
#
_cell.length_a   1.000
_cell.length_b   1.000
_cell.length_c   1.000
_cell.angle_alpha   90.00
_cell.angle_beta   90.00
_cell.angle_gamma   90.00
#
_symmetry.space_group_name_H-M   'P 1'
#
loop_
_entity.id
_entity.type
_entity.pdbx_description
1 polymer ?
#
loop_
_entity_poly.entity_id
_entity_poly.type
_entity_poly.pdbx_seq_one_letter_code
_entity_poly.pdbx_strand_id
1 'polypeptide(L)'
;MLAPPLRAVPVLASLLAVAGLTGACSSDLNPLKAAYQPGPAAPAFVAESRKAGGDFLPVGVSAPARPIRAKSAEGTKALEAELVGARGRNEAQGRAAESAGRATRPASATP
;
A
#
# COMPACT_ATOMS: atom_id res chain seq x y z
N MET A 1 -36.57 17.19 -5.31
CA MET A 1 -35.95 15.85 -5.29
C MET A 1 -35.53 15.52 -6.72
N LEU A 2 -34.24 15.66 -7.03
CA LEU A 2 -33.72 15.48 -8.39
C LEU A 2 -33.26 14.02 -8.55
N ALA A 3 -33.96 13.24 -9.37
CA ALA A 3 -33.58 11.86 -9.65
C ALA A 3 -32.25 11.81 -10.44
N PRO A 4 -31.27 11.00 -10.04
CA PRO A 4 -30.03 10.88 -10.79
C PRO A 4 -30.29 10.20 -12.14
N PRO A 5 -29.56 10.58 -13.21
CA PRO A 5 -29.75 10.00 -14.53
C PRO A 5 -29.44 8.50 -14.51
N LEU A 6 -30.28 7.68 -15.16
CA LEU A 6 -30.17 6.21 -15.22
C LEU A 6 -28.80 5.66 -15.66
N ARG A 7 -27.94 6.50 -16.27
CA ARG A 7 -26.55 6.17 -16.65
C ARG A 7 -25.52 6.32 -15.52
N ALA A 8 -25.86 7.03 -14.44
CA ALA A 8 -24.98 7.20 -13.28
C ALA A 8 -24.97 5.96 -12.36
N VAL A 9 -26.04 5.17 -12.38
CA VAL A 9 -26.20 3.96 -11.58
C VAL A 9 -25.14 2.89 -11.89
N PRO A 10 -24.88 2.51 -13.17
CA PRO A 10 -23.85 1.52 -13.47
C PRO A 10 -22.43 2.02 -13.15
N VAL A 11 -22.15 3.31 -13.37
CA VAL A 11 -20.83 3.88 -13.07
C VAL A 11 -20.56 3.91 -11.57
N LEU A 12 -21.56 4.30 -10.77
CA LEU A 12 -21.46 4.30 -9.31
C LEU A 12 -21.32 2.87 -8.76
N ALA A 13 -22.06 1.90 -9.31
CA ALA A 13 -21.94 0.50 -8.94
C ALA A 13 -20.55 -0.08 -9.26
N SER A 14 -19.99 0.25 -10.43
CA SER A 14 -18.62 -0.15 -10.80
C SER A 14 -17.56 0.46 -9.89
N LEU A 15 -17.71 1.73 -9.52
CA LEU A 15 -16.79 2.41 -8.59
C LEU A 15 -16.86 1.83 -7.17
N LEU A 16 -18.06 1.48 -6.68
CA LEU A 16 -18.20 0.77 -5.40
C LEU A 16 -17.58 -0.61 -5.43
N ALA A 17 -17.73 -1.36 -6.53
CA ALA A 17 -17.14 -2.69 -6.67
C ALA A 17 -15.60 -2.63 -6.63
N VAL A 18 -14.99 -1.70 -7.37
CA VAL A 18 -13.53 -1.51 -7.39
C VAL A 18 -12.99 -1.01 -6.04
N ALA A 19 -13.73 -0.12 -5.36
CA ALA A 19 -13.39 0.30 -4.00
C ALA A 19 -13.47 -0.85 -2.99
N GLY A 20 -14.45 -1.76 -3.13
CA GLY A 20 -14.56 -2.96 -2.31
C GLY A 20 -13.41 -3.95 -2.50
N LEU A 21 -12.98 -4.17 -3.75
CA LEU A 21 -11.87 -5.07 -4.09
C LEU A 21 -10.50 -4.58 -3.60
N THR A 22 -10.25 -3.26 -3.67
CA THR A 22 -9.00 -2.66 -3.17
C THR A 22 -9.00 -2.47 -1.65
N GLY A 23 -10.18 -2.25 -1.07
CA GLY A 23 -10.40 -2.21 0.37
C GLY A 23 -10.25 -3.58 1.05
N ALA A 24 -10.57 -4.68 0.36
CA ALA A 24 -10.53 -6.05 0.90
C ALA A 24 -9.14 -6.50 1.40
N CYS A 25 -8.05 -5.85 0.94
CA CYS A 25 -6.70 -6.07 1.46
C CYS A 25 -6.46 -5.37 2.82
N SER A 26 -7.30 -4.42 3.20
CA SER A 26 -7.34 -3.84 4.54
C SER A 26 -8.16 -4.74 5.46
N SER A 27 -7.63 -5.07 6.63
CA SER A 27 -8.29 -5.96 7.60
C SER A 27 -9.70 -5.48 8.01
N ASP A 28 -10.02 -4.20 7.86
CA ASP A 28 -11.31 -3.62 8.23
C ASP A 28 -12.41 -3.81 7.18
N LEU A 29 -12.05 -4.05 5.92
CA LEU A 29 -13.00 -4.26 4.82
C LEU A 29 -12.93 -5.68 4.25
N ASN A 30 -12.15 -6.56 4.87
CA ASN A 30 -12.06 -7.96 4.47
C ASN A 30 -13.42 -8.66 4.69
N PRO A 31 -14.11 -9.12 3.63
CA PRO A 31 -15.42 -9.77 3.75
C PRO A 31 -15.35 -11.07 4.56
N LEU A 32 -14.17 -11.69 4.70
CA LEU A 32 -13.97 -12.87 5.51
C LEU A 32 -13.97 -12.59 7.02
N LYS A 33 -13.88 -11.32 7.44
CA LYS A 33 -13.97 -10.94 8.87
C LYS A 33 -15.33 -11.29 9.47
N ALA A 34 -16.40 -11.15 8.68
CA ALA A 34 -17.75 -11.57 9.09
C ALA A 34 -17.94 -13.10 9.09
N ALA A 35 -17.14 -13.81 8.29
CA ALA A 35 -17.14 -15.27 8.25
C ALA A 35 -16.23 -15.90 9.32
N TYR A 36 -15.44 -15.09 10.03
CA TYR A 36 -14.56 -15.56 11.08
C TYR A 36 -15.37 -15.96 12.31
N GLN A 37 -15.45 -17.26 12.57
CA GLN A 37 -15.96 -17.79 13.83
C GLN A 37 -14.81 -17.82 14.84
N PRO A 38 -15.00 -17.28 16.06
CA PRO A 38 -13.99 -17.44 17.10
C PRO A 38 -13.76 -18.94 17.35
N GLY A 39 -12.48 -19.33 17.35
CA GLY A 39 -12.09 -20.68 17.72
C GLY A 39 -12.46 -21.02 19.17
N PRO A 40 -12.26 -22.27 19.60
CA PRO A 40 -12.48 -22.66 20.99
C PRO A 40 -11.68 -21.77 21.95
N ALA A 41 -12.16 -21.68 23.18
CA ALA A 41 -11.51 -20.88 24.22
C ALA A 41 -10.02 -21.21 24.30
N ALA A 42 -9.20 -20.16 24.39
CA ALA A 42 -7.75 -20.33 24.50
C ALA A 42 -7.40 -21.16 25.75
N PRO A 43 -6.43 -22.07 25.70
CA PRO A 43 -5.97 -22.84 26.86
C PRO A 43 -5.44 -21.95 28.00
N ALA A 44 -5.53 -22.42 29.24
CA ALA A 44 -5.17 -21.65 30.44
C ALA A 44 -3.73 -21.08 30.41
N PHE A 45 -2.76 -21.84 29.89
CA PHE A 45 -1.37 -21.38 29.78
C PHE A 45 -1.22 -20.12 28.90
N VAL A 46 -2.16 -19.86 27.98
CA VAL A 46 -2.15 -18.65 27.15
C VAL A 46 -2.50 -17.42 27.98
N ALA A 47 -3.39 -17.54 28.97
CA ALA A 47 -3.70 -16.45 29.89
C ALA A 47 -2.52 -16.20 30.85
N GLU A 48 -1.89 -17.26 31.34
CA GLU A 48 -0.77 -17.20 32.29
C GLU A 48 0.55 -16.74 31.66
N SER A 49 0.81 -17.09 30.41
CA SER A 49 2.02 -16.68 29.67
C SER A 49 1.94 -15.27 29.09
N ARG A 50 0.76 -14.66 29.06
CA ARG A 50 0.60 -13.28 28.61
C ARG A 50 1.19 -12.33 29.63
N LYS A 51 2.28 -11.66 29.25
CA LYS A 51 2.91 -10.62 30.07
C LYS A 51 1.90 -9.49 30.30
N ALA A 52 1.69 -9.10 31.56
CA ALA A 52 0.84 -7.97 31.90
C ALA A 52 1.40 -6.67 31.29
N GLY A 53 0.53 -5.84 30.72
CA GLY A 53 0.89 -4.53 30.16
C GLY A 53 1.52 -4.54 28.77
N GLY A 54 1.42 -5.62 28.00
CA GLY A 54 2.02 -5.67 26.67
C GLY A 54 1.19 -4.95 25.60
N ASP A 55 1.83 -4.02 24.90
CA ASP A 55 1.35 -3.38 23.66
C ASP A 55 1.29 -4.36 22.48
N PHE A 56 0.97 -5.63 22.72
CA PHE A 56 0.81 -6.61 21.65
C PHE A 56 -0.64 -6.61 21.17
N LEU A 57 -0.79 -6.47 19.87
CA LEU A 57 -2.07 -6.59 19.22
C LEU A 57 -2.44 -8.09 19.12
N PRO A 58 -3.54 -8.56 19.75
CA PRO A 58 -3.89 -9.97 19.74
C PRO A 58 -4.22 -10.44 18.31
N VAL A 59 -3.89 -11.71 18.02
CA VAL A 59 -4.21 -12.35 16.74
C VAL A 59 -5.71 -12.25 16.47
N GLY A 60 -6.09 -11.80 15.28
CA GLY A 60 -7.49 -11.59 14.91
C GLY A 60 -8.08 -10.23 15.28
N VAL A 61 -7.34 -9.38 16.01
CA VAL A 61 -7.75 -8.00 16.29
C VAL A 61 -7.03 -7.06 15.33
N SER A 62 -7.81 -6.33 14.52
CA SER A 62 -7.28 -5.28 13.65
C SER A 62 -6.75 -4.13 14.50
N ALA A 63 -5.60 -3.57 14.12
CA ALA A 63 -5.06 -2.41 14.81
C ALA A 63 -6.05 -1.25 14.65
N PRO A 64 -6.17 -0.34 15.63
CA PRO A 64 -6.92 0.89 15.44
C PRO A 64 -6.44 1.57 14.16
N ALA A 65 -7.38 1.94 13.29
CA ALA A 65 -7.07 2.64 12.06
C ALA A 65 -6.26 3.89 12.38
N ARG A 66 -5.04 3.99 11.82
CA ARG A 66 -4.21 5.18 12.01
C ARG A 66 -4.96 6.37 11.42
N PRO A 67 -5.01 7.53 12.09
CA PRO A 67 -5.53 8.75 11.49
C PRO A 67 -4.59 9.18 10.36
N ILE A 68 -4.88 8.73 9.14
CA ILE A 68 -4.15 9.11 7.94
C ILE A 68 -4.93 10.20 7.21
N ARG A 69 -4.33 11.39 7.09
CA ARG A 69 -4.87 12.44 6.23
C ARG A 69 -4.58 12.06 4.78
N ALA A 70 -5.61 12.11 3.93
CA ALA A 70 -5.40 11.99 2.49
C ALA A 70 -4.42 13.07 2.02
N LYS A 71 -3.45 12.70 1.17
CA LYS A 71 -2.55 13.68 0.56
C LYS A 71 -3.39 14.67 -0.25
N SER A 72 -3.10 15.98 -0.15
CA SER A 72 -3.74 16.98 -0.99
C SER A 72 -3.35 16.77 -2.45
N ALA A 73 -4.21 17.19 -3.39
CA ALA A 73 -3.89 17.10 -4.82
C ALA A 73 -2.58 17.84 -5.16
N GLU A 74 -2.33 18.97 -4.50
CA GLU A 74 -1.09 19.73 -4.61
C GLU A 74 0.12 18.93 -4.08
N GLY A 75 0.00 18.30 -2.91
CA GLY A 75 1.07 17.47 -2.35
C GLY A 75 1.40 16.26 -3.22
N THR A 76 0.41 15.69 -3.90
CA THR A 76 0.63 14.61 -4.87
C THR A 76 1.39 15.12 -6.10
N LYS A 77 1.04 16.29 -6.64
CA LYS A 77 1.75 16.90 -7.80
C LYS A 77 3.19 17.29 -7.45
N ALA A 78 3.41 17.83 -6.26
CA ALA A 78 4.76 18.16 -5.78
C ALA A 78 5.64 16.89 -5.70
N LEU A 79 5.10 15.81 -5.14
CA LEU A 79 5.79 14.53 -5.07
C LEU A 79 6.10 13.96 -6.47
N GLU A 80 5.15 14.06 -7.41
CA GLU A 80 5.39 13.63 -8.79
C GLU A 80 6.54 14.40 -9.43
N ALA A 81 6.58 15.72 -9.27
CA ALA A 81 7.67 16.56 -9.78
C ALA A 81 9.03 16.18 -9.17
N GLU A 82 9.08 15.91 -7.86
CA GLU A 82 10.29 15.44 -7.19
C GLU A 82 10.79 14.11 -7.76
N LEU A 83 9.88 13.15 -7.98
CA LEU A 83 10.21 11.82 -8.51
C LEU A 83 10.70 11.89 -9.96
N VAL A 84 10.07 12.73 -10.79
CA VAL A 84 10.54 12.95 -12.17
C VAL A 84 11.92 13.61 -12.17
N GLY A 85 12.15 14.60 -11.31
CA GLY A 85 13.46 15.23 -11.15
C GLY A 85 14.53 14.25 -10.69
N ALA A 86 14.21 13.36 -9.75
CA ALA A 86 15.10 12.30 -9.28
C ALA A 86 15.44 11.31 -10.40
N ARG A 87 14.45 10.90 -11.20
CA ARG A 87 14.69 10.06 -12.38
C ARG A 87 15.68 10.71 -13.34
N GLY A 88 15.47 11.98 -13.70
CA GLY A 88 16.37 12.69 -14.62
C GLY A 88 17.82 12.74 -14.13
N ARG A 89 18.03 12.95 -12.82
CA ARG A 89 19.37 12.91 -12.20
C ARG A 89 19.99 11.52 -12.30
N ASN A 90 19.23 10.47 -11.98
CA ASN A 90 19.73 9.09 -12.04
C ASN A 90 20.10 8.68 -13.46
N GLU A 91 19.29 9.07 -14.45
CA GLU A 91 19.60 8.80 -15.86
C GLU A 91 20.87 9.53 -16.33
N ALA A 92 21.05 10.79 -15.92
CA ALA A 92 22.26 11.54 -16.24
C ALA A 92 23.51 10.91 -15.62
N GLN A 93 23.42 10.49 -14.35
CA GLN A 93 24.50 9.76 -13.67
C GLN A 93 24.78 8.41 -14.34
N GLY A 94 23.74 7.68 -14.74
CA GLY A 94 23.87 6.43 -15.47
C GLY A 94 24.62 6.60 -16.80
N ARG A 95 24.26 7.62 -17.59
CA ARG A 95 24.98 7.93 -18.86
C ARG A 95 26.43 8.32 -18.63
N ALA A 96 26.72 9.07 -17.55
CA ALA A 96 28.08 9.44 -17.19
C ALA A 96 28.91 8.20 -16.79
N ALA A 97 28.33 7.30 -15.99
CA ALA A 97 28.96 6.04 -15.59
C ALA A 97 29.19 5.11 -16.78
N GLU A 98 28.23 4.99 -17.70
CA GLU A 98 28.39 4.20 -18.93
C GLU A 98 29.54 4.74 -19.79
N SER A 99 29.59 6.06 -19.97
CA SER A 99 30.63 6.73 -20.75
C SER A 99 32.03 6.52 -20.15
N ALA A 100 32.14 6.64 -18.81
CA ALA A 100 33.37 6.35 -18.09
C ALA A 100 33.81 4.88 -18.26
N GLY A 101 32.88 3.93 -18.14
CA GLY A 101 33.17 2.51 -18.33
C GLY A 101 33.60 2.14 -19.75
N ARG A 102 33.06 2.83 -20.78
CA ARG A 102 33.54 2.68 -22.17
C ARG A 102 34.95 3.23 -22.35
N ALA A 103 35.26 4.38 -21.74
CA ALA A 103 36.58 5.01 -21.84
C ALA A 103 37.70 4.19 -21.18
N THR A 104 37.38 3.42 -20.14
CA THR A 104 38.35 2.59 -19.41
C THR A 104 38.36 1.11 -19.84
N ARG A 105 37.69 0.74 -20.95
CA ARG A 105 37.66 -0.64 -21.42
C ARG A 105 39.06 -1.11 -21.85
N PRO A 106 39.64 -2.15 -21.23
CA PRO A 106 40.95 -2.67 -21.63
C PRO A 106 40.87 -3.37 -22.99
N ALA A 107 41.93 -3.23 -23.80
CA ALA A 107 41.99 -3.74 -25.18
C ALA A 107 41.83 -5.26 -25.32
N SER A 108 42.01 -6.03 -24.23
CA SER A 108 41.82 -7.48 -24.19
C SER A 108 40.36 -7.92 -24.04
N ALA A 109 39.41 -6.99 -23.88
CA ALA A 109 37.99 -7.29 -23.76
C ALA A 109 37.34 -7.38 -25.17
N THR A 110 37.55 -8.51 -25.85
CA THR A 110 36.79 -8.91 -27.05
C THR A 110 35.39 -9.39 -26.64
N PRO A 111 34.31 -9.07 -27.37
CA PRO A 111 32.95 -9.53 -27.06
C PRO A 111 32.79 -11.05 -27.07
#